data_AF-A0A0P7V0L4-F1
#
_entry.id   AF-A0A0P7V0L4-F1
#
_cell.length_a   1.000
_cell.length_b   1.000
_cell.length_c   1.000
_cell.angle_alpha   90.00
_cell.angle_beta   90.00
_cell.angle_gamma   90.00
#
_symmetry.space_group_name_H-M   'P 1'
#
loop_
_entity.id
_entity.type
_entity.pdbx_description
1 polymer ?
#
loop_
_entity_poly.entity_id
_entity_poly.type
_entity_poly.pdbx_seq_one_letter_code
_entity_poly.pdbx_strand_id
1 'polypeptide(L)'
;MYSEDARYLKRRVTGGDVDVHPTEKALVVQYEVEATILGEMGEPMLGERKQCHKIIRLKSLNAHTDITSLARKVVEECRLISPSKLPQVEQLLFYLQNRRKTDGKDKKEQNKPVKPRELTPFEGMEIDEEASINNIEDYVELLYEDIPEKVRGSALILQLARKPDNLEELLQNETALGALARVLREDWKQSVELATTIIYIFFCFSSFSQFHGLLTHYKIGALCMNIIDHELKRYDLWQEELQKKKAAYILAMMKCAKHNFRVV
;
A
#
# COMPACT_ATOMS: atom_id res chain seq x y z
N MET A 1 -34.99 29.33 -28.09
CA MET A 1 -33.68 29.95 -27.78
C MET A 1 -33.81 30.59 -26.42
N TYR A 2 -32.93 30.23 -25.48
CA TYR A 2 -32.47 30.90 -24.25
C TYR A 2 -32.08 29.79 -23.27
N SER A 3 -30.92 29.19 -23.54
CA SER A 3 -30.26 28.20 -22.71
C SER A 3 -28.87 28.73 -22.44
N GLU A 4 -28.75 29.65 -21.52
CA GLU A 4 -27.48 30.19 -21.02
C GLU A 4 -27.85 30.96 -19.77
N ASP A 5 -27.73 30.40 -18.55
CA ASP A 5 -27.80 31.18 -17.30
C ASP A 5 -27.31 30.38 -16.06
N ALA A 6 -26.07 29.89 -16.11
CA ALA A 6 -25.36 29.43 -14.91
C ALA A 6 -23.98 30.10 -14.87
N ARG A 7 -23.81 31.12 -14.01
CA ARG A 7 -22.60 31.98 -14.04
C ARG A 7 -21.61 31.70 -12.90
N TYR A 8 -22.02 31.10 -11.78
CA TYR A 8 -21.12 30.84 -10.63
C TYR A 8 -21.43 29.53 -9.88
N LEU A 9 -20.38 28.75 -9.59
CA LEU A 9 -20.43 27.55 -8.75
C LEU A 9 -19.84 27.86 -7.36
N LYS A 10 -20.67 27.81 -6.31
CA LYS A 10 -20.21 27.94 -4.92
C LYS A 10 -20.00 26.56 -4.32
N ARG A 11 -18.75 26.22 -3.99
CA ARG A 11 -18.38 24.97 -3.30
C ARG A 11 -18.24 25.22 -1.80
N ARG A 12 -19.00 24.49 -0.99
CA ARG A 12 -18.87 24.44 0.48
C ARG A 12 -18.41 23.05 0.89
N VAL A 13 -17.45 22.99 1.82
CA VAL A 13 -16.97 21.73 2.40
C VAL A 13 -17.22 21.80 3.89
N THR A 14 -18.01 20.87 4.41
CA THR A 14 -18.33 20.77 5.84
C THR A 14 -17.68 19.51 6.40
N GLY A 15 -16.81 19.67 7.40
CA GLY A 15 -16.20 18.54 8.10
C GLY A 15 -17.24 17.80 8.94
N GLY A 16 -17.32 16.49 8.78
CA GLY A 16 -18.21 15.57 9.49
C GLY A 16 -17.50 14.84 10.62
N ASP A 17 -17.89 13.59 10.88
CA ASP A 17 -17.35 12.79 11.99
C ASP A 17 -15.97 12.17 11.71
N VAL A 18 -15.25 11.81 12.76
CA VAL A 18 -13.93 11.18 12.69
C VAL A 18 -13.99 9.82 13.38
N ASP A 19 -13.66 8.77 12.65
CA ASP A 19 -13.67 7.38 13.11
C ASP A 19 -12.32 6.70 12.90
N VAL A 20 -12.15 5.51 13.45
CA VAL A 20 -10.99 4.64 13.20
C VAL A 20 -11.26 3.69 12.04
N HIS A 21 -10.23 3.43 11.23
CA HIS A 21 -10.32 2.44 10.18
C HIS A 21 -10.47 1.02 10.78
N PRO A 22 -11.33 0.14 10.23
CA PRO A 22 -11.63 -1.16 10.81
C PRO A 22 -10.48 -2.18 10.75
N THR A 23 -9.39 -1.92 10.04
CA THR A 23 -8.24 -2.85 9.92
C THR A 23 -6.89 -2.12 10.03
N GLU A 24 -6.72 -1.04 9.25
CA GLU A 24 -5.52 -0.20 9.26
C GLU A 24 -5.37 0.74 10.48
N LYS A 25 -4.13 1.20 10.72
CA LYS A 25 -3.83 2.33 11.61
C LYS A 25 -4.11 3.66 10.89
N ALA A 26 -5.38 3.95 10.68
CA ALA A 26 -5.81 5.14 9.98
C ALA A 26 -7.08 5.74 10.61
N LEU A 27 -7.28 7.04 10.42
CA LEU A 27 -8.53 7.74 10.76
C LEU A 27 -9.36 7.92 9.50
N VAL A 28 -10.67 7.76 9.61
CA VAL A 28 -11.64 8.01 8.55
C VAL A 28 -12.38 9.29 8.91
N VAL A 29 -12.21 10.33 8.10
CA VAL A 29 -12.89 11.61 8.26
C VAL A 29 -14.03 11.69 7.25
N GLN A 30 -15.24 11.76 7.75
CA GLN A 30 -16.42 12.02 6.92
C GLN A 30 -16.49 13.51 6.61
N TYR A 31 -16.84 13.88 5.39
CA TYR A 31 -17.07 15.27 5.01
C TYR A 31 -18.15 15.37 3.94
N GLU A 32 -18.84 16.49 3.94
CA GLU A 32 -19.89 16.78 2.95
C GLU A 32 -19.41 17.89 2.02
N VAL A 33 -19.55 17.67 0.72
CA VAL A 33 -19.31 18.67 -0.32
C VAL A 33 -20.65 19.10 -0.88
N GLU A 34 -20.93 20.39 -0.80
CA GLU A 34 -22.12 21.00 -1.37
C GLU A 34 -21.73 21.93 -2.50
N ALA A 35 -22.26 21.69 -3.69
CA ALA A 35 -22.04 22.48 -4.88
C ALA A 35 -23.34 23.19 -5.23
N THR A 36 -23.38 24.51 -5.11
CA THR A 36 -24.57 25.32 -5.39
C THR A 36 -24.34 26.19 -6.63
N ILE A 37 -25.20 26.04 -7.63
CA ILE A 37 -25.22 26.91 -8.81
C ILE A 37 -26.00 28.18 -8.44
N LEU A 38 -25.35 29.33 -8.57
CA LEU A 38 -25.95 30.64 -8.32
C LEU A 38 -26.38 31.28 -9.65
N GLY A 39 -27.60 31.80 -9.69
CA GLY A 39 -28.12 32.62 -10.80
C GLY A 39 -27.53 34.04 -10.80
N GLU A 40 -27.87 34.87 -11.79
CA GLU A 40 -27.29 36.22 -11.97
C GLU A 40 -27.47 37.17 -10.77
N MET A 41 -28.55 36.99 -9.99
CA MET A 41 -28.84 37.79 -8.78
C MET A 41 -28.26 37.18 -7.48
N GLY A 42 -27.47 36.11 -7.57
CA GLY A 42 -26.90 35.41 -6.40
C GLY A 42 -27.85 34.45 -5.70
N GLU A 43 -29.02 34.17 -6.28
CA GLU A 43 -29.98 33.20 -5.75
C GLU A 43 -29.56 31.75 -6.07
N PRO A 44 -29.68 30.81 -5.12
CA PRO A 44 -29.33 29.41 -5.34
C PRO A 44 -30.38 28.71 -6.20
N MET A 45 -30.00 28.24 -7.39
CA MET A 45 -30.93 27.60 -8.34
C MET A 45 -30.91 26.06 -8.26
N LEU A 46 -29.75 25.44 -8.04
CA LEU A 46 -29.60 23.99 -7.94
C LEU A 46 -28.42 23.66 -7.01
N GLY A 47 -28.63 22.79 -6.01
CA GLY A 47 -27.61 22.38 -5.05
C GLY A 47 -27.49 20.86 -4.99
N GLU A 48 -26.29 20.33 -5.22
CA GLU A 48 -25.98 18.90 -5.02
C GLU A 48 -25.11 18.74 -3.78
N ARG A 49 -25.47 17.78 -2.93
CA ARG A 49 -24.73 17.42 -1.72
C ARG A 49 -24.19 16.00 -1.86
N LYS A 50 -22.89 15.83 -1.63
CA LYS A 50 -22.22 14.53 -1.68
C LYS A 50 -21.45 14.29 -0.39
N GLN A 51 -21.75 13.17 0.26
CA GLN A 51 -20.98 12.67 1.39
C GLN A 51 -19.76 11.91 0.88
N CYS A 52 -18.59 12.21 1.44
CA CYS A 52 -17.32 11.65 1.06
C CYS A 52 -16.53 11.27 2.31
N HIS A 53 -15.59 10.34 2.18
CA HIS A 53 -14.67 9.95 3.24
C HIS A 53 -13.23 10.27 2.85
N LYS A 54 -12.43 10.72 3.80
CA LYS A 54 -10.97 10.88 3.66
C LYS A 54 -10.28 9.97 4.66
N ILE A 55 -9.38 9.11 4.18
CA ILE A 55 -8.59 8.23 5.02
C ILE A 55 -7.25 8.92 5.33
N ILE A 56 -6.90 9.03 6.60
CA ILE A 56 -5.63 9.58 7.10
C ILE A 56 -4.81 8.43 7.66
N ARG A 57 -3.82 7.95 6.89
CA ARG A 57 -2.93 6.86 7.30
C ARG A 57 -1.85 7.36 8.26
N LEU A 58 -1.68 6.68 9.38
CA LEU A 58 -0.77 7.10 10.46
C LEU A 58 0.52 6.29 10.42
N LYS A 59 1.38 6.58 9.44
CA LYS A 59 2.64 5.84 9.18
C LYS A 59 3.55 5.76 10.41
N SER A 60 3.55 6.78 11.27
CA SER A 60 4.42 6.86 12.46
C SER A 60 3.78 6.32 13.74
N LEU A 61 2.56 5.75 13.70
CA LEU A 61 1.88 5.26 14.91
C LEU A 61 2.42 3.87 15.32
N ASN A 62 3.28 3.84 16.34
CA ASN A 62 3.86 2.68 16.98
C ASN A 62 3.61 2.70 18.50
N ALA A 63 4.09 1.69 19.23
CA ALA A 63 3.84 1.56 20.68
C ALA A 63 4.49 2.66 21.55
N HIS A 64 5.43 3.42 21.00
CA HIS A 64 6.19 4.48 21.67
C HIS A 64 5.85 5.87 21.14
N THR A 65 4.93 5.98 20.18
CA THR A 65 4.55 7.27 19.59
C THR A 65 3.80 8.12 20.60
N ASP A 66 4.20 9.37 20.73
CA ASP A 66 3.47 10.38 21.48
C ASP A 66 2.16 10.74 20.75
N ILE A 67 1.06 10.27 21.33
CA ILE A 67 -0.31 10.43 20.80
C ILE A 67 -0.69 11.91 20.74
N THR A 68 -0.33 12.69 21.76
CA THR A 68 -0.75 14.09 21.90
C THR A 68 -0.11 14.95 20.81
N SER A 69 1.17 14.74 20.55
CA SER A 69 1.87 15.46 19.48
C SER A 69 1.40 15.00 18.08
N LEU A 70 1.11 13.71 17.91
CA LEU A 70 0.56 13.20 16.65
C LEU A 70 -0.85 13.74 16.37
N ALA A 71 -1.71 13.82 17.39
CA ALA A 71 -3.07 14.34 17.26
C ALA A 71 -3.06 15.81 16.81
N ARG A 72 -2.22 16.65 17.44
CA ARG A 72 -2.04 18.05 17.04
C ARG A 72 -1.62 18.15 15.58
N LYS A 73 -0.60 17.38 15.18
CA LYS A 73 -0.13 17.36 13.79
C LYS A 73 -1.24 16.95 12.82
N VAL A 74 -2.04 15.93 13.14
CA VAL A 74 -3.15 15.47 12.28
C VAL A 74 -4.23 16.54 12.12
N VAL A 75 -4.55 17.27 13.18
CA VAL A 75 -5.55 18.37 13.15
C VAL A 75 -5.02 19.58 12.39
N GLU A 76 -3.73 19.92 12.52
CA GLU A 76 -3.07 21.01 11.79
C GLU A 76 -2.98 20.71 10.28
N GLU A 77 -2.64 19.47 9.91
CA GLU A 77 -2.48 19.04 8.51
C GLU A 77 -3.84 18.81 7.82
N CYS A 78 -4.91 18.49 8.56
CA CYS A 78 -6.21 18.14 7.99
C CYS A 78 -7.29 19.20 8.23
N ARG A 79 -7.48 20.10 7.26
CA ARG A 79 -8.53 21.14 7.26
C ARG A 79 -9.98 20.63 7.35
N LEU A 80 -10.21 19.32 7.22
CA LEU A 80 -11.53 18.70 7.36
C LEU A 80 -11.87 18.37 8.82
N ILE A 81 -10.88 18.36 9.71
CA ILE A 81 -11.07 18.11 11.14
C ILE A 81 -11.09 19.45 11.86
N SER A 82 -12.16 19.72 12.60
CA SER A 82 -12.22 20.94 13.42
C SER A 82 -11.24 20.87 14.60
N PRO A 83 -10.55 21.97 14.97
CA PRO A 83 -9.69 22.01 16.16
C PRO A 83 -10.39 21.59 17.46
N SER A 84 -11.71 21.75 17.54
CA SER A 84 -12.52 21.31 18.68
C SER A 84 -12.54 19.78 18.86
N LYS A 85 -12.25 19.01 17.81
CA LYS A 85 -12.21 17.54 17.83
C LYS A 85 -10.85 16.96 18.22
N LEU A 86 -9.89 17.79 18.64
CA LEU A 86 -8.57 17.32 19.07
C LEU A 86 -8.63 16.22 20.15
N PRO A 87 -9.47 16.31 21.21
CA PRO A 87 -9.56 15.25 22.23
C PRO A 87 -10.11 13.93 21.66
N GLN A 88 -11.05 14.02 20.71
CA GLN A 88 -11.61 12.86 20.02
C GLN A 88 -10.51 12.18 19.18
N VAL A 89 -9.71 12.95 18.45
CA VAL A 89 -8.58 12.42 17.66
C VAL A 89 -7.55 11.74 18.56
N GLU A 90 -7.19 12.33 19.70
CA GLU A 90 -6.28 11.70 20.68
C GLU A 90 -6.80 10.35 21.16
N GLN A 91 -8.09 10.25 21.49
CA GLN A 91 -8.70 9.01 21.96
C GLN A 91 -8.71 7.92 20.86
N LEU A 92 -9.01 8.29 19.62
CA LEU A 92 -8.99 7.36 18.48
C LEU A 92 -7.57 6.87 18.17
N LEU A 93 -6.58 7.75 18.27
CA LEU A 93 -5.16 7.40 18.12
C LEU A 93 -4.69 6.46 19.24
N PHE A 94 -5.10 6.71 20.49
CA PHE A 94 -4.82 5.82 21.62
C PHE A 94 -5.44 4.44 21.41
N TYR A 95 -6.68 4.38 20.93
CA TYR A 95 -7.35 3.12 20.59
C TYR A 95 -6.59 2.36 19.51
N LEU A 96 -6.21 3.04 18.41
CA LEU A 96 -5.43 2.44 17.32
C LEU A 96 -4.05 1.93 17.77
N GLN A 97 -3.40 2.61 18.74
CA GLN A 97 -2.12 2.16 19.30
C GLN A 97 -2.27 0.86 20.09
N ASN A 98 -3.37 0.68 20.83
CA ASN A 98 -3.58 -0.45 21.74
C ASN A 98 -4.35 -1.62 21.14
N ARG A 99 -4.94 -1.46 19.95
CA ARG A 99 -5.78 -2.46 19.27
C ARG A 99 -5.15 -3.85 19.09
N ARG A 100 -3.82 -3.96 19.00
CA ARG A 100 -3.12 -5.26 18.82
C ARG A 100 -2.96 -6.09 20.09
N LYS A 101 -3.23 -5.56 21.29
CA LYS A 101 -3.01 -6.30 22.55
C LYS A 101 -4.16 -7.24 22.93
N THR A 102 -5.29 -7.20 22.24
CA THR A 102 -6.52 -7.92 22.64
C THR A 102 -6.87 -9.14 21.78
N ASP A 103 -6.24 -9.36 20.62
CA ASP A 103 -6.57 -10.47 19.70
C ASP A 103 -5.78 -11.76 19.98
N GLY A 104 -5.72 -12.13 21.25
CA GLY A 104 -5.02 -13.33 21.71
C GLY A 104 -5.89 -14.18 22.63
N LYS A 105 -7.04 -14.67 22.17
CA LYS A 105 -7.74 -15.85 22.73
C LYS A 105 -8.88 -16.35 21.82
N ASP A 106 -8.62 -17.52 21.22
CA ASP A 106 -9.52 -18.60 20.80
C ASP A 106 -10.83 -18.31 20.01
N LYS A 107 -10.95 -18.88 18.80
CA LYS A 107 -11.69 -20.15 18.55
C LYS A 107 -11.92 -20.46 17.06
N LYS A 108 -11.55 -21.71 16.72
CA LYS A 108 -12.20 -22.70 15.84
C LYS A 108 -12.26 -22.48 14.31
N GLU A 109 -11.52 -23.38 13.67
CA GLU A 109 -11.79 -23.99 12.36
C GLU A 109 -13.29 -24.19 12.10
N GLN A 110 -13.74 -23.68 10.95
CA GLN A 110 -14.81 -24.26 10.13
C GLN A 110 -14.71 -23.69 8.71
N ASN A 111 -14.70 -24.62 7.75
CA ASN A 111 -14.79 -24.44 6.30
C ASN A 111 -15.43 -23.12 5.84
N LYS A 112 -14.61 -22.17 5.41
CA LYS A 112 -14.98 -21.08 4.49
C LYS A 112 -14.05 -21.14 3.29
N PRO A 113 -14.52 -20.79 2.07
CA PRO A 113 -13.62 -20.60 0.94
C PRO A 113 -12.52 -19.65 1.40
N VAL A 114 -11.26 -20.04 1.17
CA VAL A 114 -10.09 -19.26 1.54
C VAL A 114 -10.20 -17.92 0.83
N LYS A 115 -10.80 -16.93 1.50
CA LYS A 115 -10.54 -15.53 1.17
C LYS A 115 -9.02 -15.39 1.28
N PRO A 116 -8.34 -14.81 0.28
CA PRO A 116 -6.91 -14.55 0.38
C PRO A 116 -6.67 -13.97 1.76
N ARG A 117 -5.79 -14.62 2.56
CA ARG A 117 -5.20 -13.95 3.72
C ARG A 117 -4.88 -12.54 3.24
N GLU A 118 -5.41 -11.51 3.91
CA GLU A 118 -4.98 -10.14 3.66
C GLU A 118 -3.49 -10.14 3.98
N LEU A 119 -2.68 -10.42 2.95
CA LEU A 119 -1.25 -10.27 2.95
C LEU A 119 -1.10 -8.78 3.10
N THR A 120 -0.96 -8.33 4.35
CA THR A 120 -0.58 -6.95 4.66
C THR A 120 0.52 -6.58 3.69
N PRO A 121 0.38 -5.47 2.94
CA PRO A 121 1.41 -5.05 1.99
C PRO A 121 2.76 -5.12 2.69
N PHE A 122 3.75 -5.75 2.04
CA PHE A 122 5.10 -5.79 2.57
C PHE A 122 5.54 -4.34 2.86
N GLU A 123 6.03 -4.07 4.08
CA GLU A 123 6.49 -2.73 4.47
C GLU A 123 7.48 -2.22 3.40
N GLY A 124 7.08 -1.17 2.67
CA GLY A 124 7.86 -0.58 1.57
C GLY A 124 7.12 -0.43 0.24
N MET A 125 6.07 -1.20 -0.04
CA MET A 125 5.37 -1.17 -1.35
C MET A 125 4.26 -0.11 -1.47
N GLU A 126 4.09 0.78 -0.49
CA GLU A 126 3.03 1.80 -0.51
C GLU A 126 3.52 3.12 -1.12
N ILE A 127 3.17 3.33 -2.37
CA ILE A 127 3.27 4.62 -3.07
C ILE A 127 2.10 5.54 -2.67
N ASP A 128 2.39 6.85 -2.49
CA ASP A 128 1.40 7.87 -2.10
C ASP A 128 0.45 8.26 -3.25
N GLU A 129 0.69 7.73 -4.45
CA GLU A 129 -0.12 7.94 -5.64
C GLU A 129 -1.31 6.97 -5.67
N GLU A 130 -2.51 7.49 -5.98
CA GLU A 130 -3.70 6.66 -6.21
C GLU A 130 -3.76 6.21 -7.67
N ALA A 131 -3.73 4.91 -7.90
CA ALA A 131 -3.83 4.35 -9.25
C ALA A 131 -5.27 4.43 -9.81
N SER A 132 -5.37 4.81 -11.08
CA SER A 132 -6.61 4.85 -11.86
C SER A 132 -6.52 3.86 -13.02
N ILE A 133 -7.58 3.09 -13.25
CA ILE A 133 -7.59 2.07 -14.32
C ILE A 133 -7.44 2.67 -15.72
N ASN A 134 -7.93 3.90 -15.90
CA ASN A 134 -7.85 4.65 -17.16
C ASN A 134 -6.41 5.02 -17.58
N ASN A 135 -5.43 4.86 -16.70
CA ASN A 135 -4.03 5.23 -16.94
C ASN A 135 -3.13 3.98 -17.00
N ILE A 136 -3.70 2.82 -17.29
CA ILE A 136 -2.97 1.55 -17.32
C ILE A 136 -1.83 1.58 -18.34
N GLU A 137 -2.03 2.20 -19.51
CA GLU A 137 -1.01 2.36 -20.54
C GLU A 137 0.22 3.09 -20.00
N ASP A 138 0.02 4.22 -19.29
CA ASP A 138 1.12 4.98 -18.67
C ASP A 138 1.91 4.11 -17.67
N TYR A 139 1.22 3.25 -16.91
CA TYR A 139 1.87 2.37 -15.95
C TYR A 139 2.65 1.24 -16.63
N VAL A 140 2.18 0.79 -17.80
CA VAL A 140 2.87 -0.21 -18.63
C VAL A 140 4.11 0.39 -19.28
N GLU A 141 4.09 1.65 -19.70
CA GLU A 141 5.28 2.35 -20.22
C GLU A 141 6.42 2.37 -19.20
N LEU A 142 6.12 2.62 -17.92
CA LEU A 142 7.11 2.55 -16.83
C LEU A 142 7.81 1.18 -16.71
N LEU A 143 7.21 0.10 -17.21
CA LEU A 143 7.82 -1.25 -17.20
C LEU A 143 8.94 -1.42 -18.24
N TYR A 144 9.13 -0.45 -19.14
CA TYR A 144 10.19 -0.45 -20.14
C TYR A 144 11.42 0.39 -19.74
N GLU A 145 11.29 1.19 -18.68
CA GLU A 145 12.33 2.07 -18.16
C GLU A 145 13.29 1.35 -17.19
N ASP A 146 13.98 2.11 -16.33
CA ASP A 146 14.90 1.57 -15.33
C ASP A 146 14.19 0.89 -14.13
N ILE A 147 14.96 0.23 -13.27
CA ILE A 147 14.43 -0.54 -12.13
C ILE A 147 13.52 0.29 -11.19
N PRO A 148 13.85 1.55 -10.81
CA PRO A 148 12.98 2.36 -9.96
C PRO A 148 11.60 2.62 -10.59
N GLU A 149 11.58 2.92 -11.88
CA GLU A 149 10.39 3.18 -12.67
C GLU A 149 9.55 1.91 -12.82
N LYS A 150 10.20 0.76 -13.07
CA LYS A 150 9.56 -0.56 -13.08
C LYS A 150 8.90 -0.88 -11.73
N VAL A 151 9.56 -0.57 -10.62
CA VAL A 151 9.00 -0.75 -9.26
C VAL A 151 7.75 0.12 -9.10
N ARG A 152 7.83 1.40 -9.48
CA ARG A 152 6.68 2.33 -9.41
C ARG A 152 5.51 1.88 -10.29
N GLY A 153 5.76 1.55 -11.56
CA GLY A 153 4.74 1.07 -12.50
C GLY A 153 4.07 -0.22 -12.02
N SER A 154 4.88 -1.18 -11.55
CA SER A 154 4.36 -2.43 -10.96
C SER A 154 3.52 -2.18 -9.71
N ALA A 155 3.92 -1.25 -8.84
CA ALA A 155 3.17 -0.90 -7.63
C ALA A 155 1.81 -0.25 -7.97
N LEU A 156 1.75 0.63 -8.98
CA LEU A 156 0.51 1.23 -9.47
C LEU A 156 -0.43 0.16 -10.04
N ILE A 157 0.08 -0.76 -10.86
CA ILE A 157 -0.70 -1.89 -11.39
C ILE A 157 -1.18 -2.81 -10.26
N LEU A 158 -0.36 -3.04 -9.23
CA LEU A 158 -0.76 -3.83 -8.07
C LEU A 158 -1.91 -3.19 -7.29
N GLN A 159 -1.96 -1.87 -7.16
CA GLN A 159 -3.11 -1.19 -6.54
C GLN A 159 -4.41 -1.49 -7.32
N LEU A 160 -4.35 -1.52 -8.64
CA LEU A 160 -5.49 -1.84 -9.49
C LEU A 160 -5.89 -3.31 -9.33
N ALA A 161 -4.92 -4.23 -9.41
CA ALA A 161 -5.15 -5.67 -9.34
C ALA A 161 -5.73 -6.15 -7.99
N ARG A 162 -5.54 -5.36 -6.92
CA ARG A 162 -6.15 -5.63 -5.60
C ARG A 162 -7.66 -5.36 -5.56
N LYS A 163 -8.19 -4.56 -6.49
CA LYS A 163 -9.63 -4.29 -6.61
C LYS A 163 -10.24 -5.30 -7.59
N PRO A 164 -11.12 -6.21 -7.15
CA PRO A 164 -11.70 -7.23 -8.01
C PRO A 164 -12.43 -6.66 -9.23
N ASP A 165 -13.07 -5.50 -9.09
CA ASP A 165 -13.81 -4.83 -10.17
C ASP A 165 -12.90 -4.42 -11.34
N ASN A 166 -11.63 -4.14 -11.07
CA ASN A 166 -10.66 -3.75 -12.10
C ASN A 166 -10.06 -4.96 -12.84
N LEU A 167 -10.26 -6.19 -12.34
CA LEU A 167 -9.62 -7.38 -12.90
C LEU A 167 -10.10 -7.71 -14.32
N GLU A 168 -11.37 -7.43 -14.63
CA GLU A 168 -11.92 -7.67 -15.97
C GLU A 168 -11.33 -6.70 -17.00
N GLU A 169 -11.13 -5.43 -16.63
CA GLU A 169 -10.47 -4.44 -17.49
C GLU A 169 -8.96 -4.73 -17.64
N LEU A 170 -8.29 -5.14 -16.55
CA LEU A 170 -6.90 -5.60 -16.56
C LEU A 170 -6.72 -6.83 -17.46
N LEU A 171 -7.71 -7.72 -17.54
CA LEU A 171 -7.67 -8.89 -18.41
C LEU A 171 -7.67 -8.50 -19.89
N GLN A 172 -8.40 -7.45 -20.27
CA GLN A 172 -8.44 -6.96 -21.65
C GLN A 172 -7.10 -6.33 -22.07
N ASN A 173 -6.31 -5.85 -21.13
CA ASN A 173 -4.99 -5.28 -21.40
C ASN A 173 -3.90 -6.37 -21.43
N GLU A 174 -3.91 -7.20 -22.48
CA GLU A 174 -2.90 -8.26 -22.67
C GLU A 174 -1.46 -7.73 -22.69
N THR A 175 -1.27 -6.49 -23.13
CA THR A 175 0.02 -5.79 -23.12
C THR A 175 0.59 -5.64 -21.71
N ALA A 176 -0.24 -5.29 -20.71
CA ALA A 176 0.19 -5.18 -19.32
C ALA A 176 0.66 -6.54 -18.77
N LEU A 177 -0.10 -7.61 -19.03
CA LEU A 177 0.27 -8.96 -18.62
C LEU A 177 1.58 -9.43 -19.27
N GLY A 178 1.73 -9.18 -20.57
CA GLY A 178 2.95 -9.49 -21.31
C GLY A 178 4.16 -8.74 -20.76
N ALA A 179 4.02 -7.44 -20.49
CA ALA A 179 5.08 -6.61 -19.92
C ALA A 179 5.48 -7.09 -18.52
N LEU A 180 4.51 -7.34 -17.63
CA LEU A 180 4.77 -7.87 -16.28
C LEU A 180 5.47 -9.23 -16.32
N ALA A 181 5.04 -10.13 -17.21
CA ALA A 181 5.65 -11.45 -17.36
C ALA A 181 7.09 -11.36 -17.90
N ARG A 182 7.36 -10.40 -18.80
CA ARG A 182 8.72 -10.11 -19.31
C ARG A 182 9.62 -9.58 -18.19
N VAL A 183 9.18 -8.55 -17.48
CA VAL A 183 9.94 -7.95 -16.37
C VAL A 183 10.22 -8.99 -15.27
N LEU A 184 9.23 -9.81 -14.90
CA LEU A 184 9.45 -10.89 -13.93
C LEU A 184 10.45 -11.95 -14.41
N ARG A 185 10.63 -12.13 -15.72
CA ARG A 185 11.57 -13.11 -16.28
C ARG A 185 12.99 -12.56 -16.37
N GLU A 186 13.13 -11.29 -16.71
CA GLU A 186 14.40 -10.64 -17.01
C GLU A 186 15.03 -9.95 -15.79
N ASP A 187 14.21 -9.27 -14.97
CA ASP A 187 14.70 -8.30 -13.98
C ASP A 187 14.52 -8.73 -12.52
N TRP A 188 13.90 -9.89 -12.26
CA TRP A 188 13.60 -10.34 -10.89
C TRP A 188 14.82 -10.49 -9.98
N LYS A 189 16.01 -10.75 -10.55
CA LYS A 189 17.27 -10.85 -9.78
C LYS A 189 17.81 -9.49 -9.33
N GLN A 190 17.42 -8.42 -10.03
CA GLN A 190 17.94 -7.07 -9.77
C GLN A 190 17.25 -6.42 -8.58
N SER A 191 15.95 -6.69 -8.39
CA SER A 191 15.16 -6.15 -7.28
C SER A 191 14.17 -7.18 -6.74
N VAL A 192 14.35 -7.51 -5.44
CA VAL A 192 13.43 -8.39 -4.71
C VAL A 192 12.06 -7.74 -4.56
N GLU A 193 12.04 -6.41 -4.36
CA GLU A 193 10.82 -5.64 -4.26
C GLU A 193 10.00 -5.72 -5.56
N LEU A 194 10.66 -5.54 -6.70
CA LEU A 194 10.04 -5.67 -8.02
C LEU A 194 9.48 -7.08 -8.22
N ALA A 195 10.30 -8.10 -7.97
CA ALA A 195 9.88 -9.50 -8.12
C ALA A 195 8.67 -9.82 -7.23
N THR A 196 8.71 -9.41 -5.96
CA THR A 196 7.62 -9.67 -4.99
C THR A 196 6.35 -8.93 -5.36
N THR A 197 6.47 -7.68 -5.83
CA THR A 197 5.33 -6.87 -6.31
C THR A 197 4.65 -7.55 -7.49
N ILE A 198 5.41 -7.95 -8.52
CA ILE A 198 4.86 -8.59 -9.71
C ILE A 198 4.29 -9.99 -9.40
N ILE A 199 4.95 -10.77 -8.55
CA ILE A 199 4.39 -12.06 -8.07
C ILE A 199 3.05 -11.83 -7.38
N TYR A 200 2.91 -10.76 -6.59
CA TYR A 200 1.66 -10.44 -5.94
C TYR A 200 0.56 -10.06 -6.96
N ILE A 201 0.90 -9.31 -8.01
CA ILE A 201 -0.05 -9.04 -9.10
C ILE A 201 -0.58 -10.35 -9.71
N PHE A 202 0.32 -11.28 -10.04
CA PHE A 202 -0.08 -12.58 -10.58
C PHE A 202 -0.87 -13.45 -9.59
N PHE A 203 -0.60 -13.31 -8.29
CA PHE A 203 -1.43 -13.93 -7.27
C PHE A 203 -2.85 -13.33 -7.26
N CYS A 204 -3.00 -12.01 -7.35
CA CYS A 204 -4.31 -11.37 -7.50
C CYS A 204 -5.03 -11.92 -8.74
N PHE A 205 -4.35 -12.02 -9.89
CA PHE A 205 -4.92 -12.61 -11.12
C PHE A 205 -5.32 -14.08 -10.95
N SER A 206 -4.56 -14.87 -10.17
CA SER A 206 -4.91 -16.28 -9.93
C SER A 206 -6.25 -16.48 -9.20
N SER A 207 -6.76 -15.43 -8.55
CA SER A 207 -8.07 -15.48 -7.89
C SER A 207 -9.24 -15.47 -8.88
N PHE A 208 -8.99 -15.11 -10.14
CA PHE A 208 -10.01 -15.04 -11.19
C PHE A 208 -9.70 -16.04 -12.32
N SER A 209 -10.63 -16.97 -12.55
CA SER A 209 -10.42 -18.15 -13.40
C SER A 209 -10.08 -17.82 -14.85
N GLN A 210 -10.54 -16.67 -15.36
CA GLN A 210 -10.25 -16.23 -16.73
C GLN A 210 -8.75 -15.97 -16.95
N PHE A 211 -7.99 -15.64 -15.90
CA PHE A 211 -6.53 -15.49 -15.99
C PHE A 211 -5.77 -16.81 -15.97
N HIS A 212 -6.38 -17.95 -15.60
CA HIS A 212 -5.65 -19.22 -15.41
C HIS A 212 -4.97 -19.70 -16.71
N GLY A 213 -5.62 -19.49 -17.86
CA GLY A 213 -5.04 -19.77 -19.17
C GLY A 213 -3.78 -18.92 -19.43
N LEU A 214 -3.84 -17.63 -19.14
CA LEU A 214 -2.71 -16.69 -19.30
C LEU A 214 -1.56 -17.01 -18.33
N LEU A 215 -1.85 -17.28 -17.06
CA LEU A 215 -0.84 -17.66 -16.06
C LEU A 215 -0.07 -18.92 -16.47
N THR A 216 -0.80 -19.88 -17.07
CA THR A 216 -0.21 -21.11 -17.61
C THR A 216 0.62 -20.82 -18.85
N HIS A 217 0.10 -20.02 -19.79
CA HIS A 217 0.79 -19.62 -21.01
C HIS A 217 2.14 -18.94 -20.73
N TYR A 218 2.17 -17.98 -19.80
CA TYR A 218 3.41 -17.31 -19.40
C TYR A 218 4.30 -18.13 -18.46
N LYS A 219 3.85 -19.32 -18.03
CA LYS A 219 4.55 -20.21 -17.09
C LYS A 219 4.87 -19.53 -15.75
N ILE A 220 3.96 -18.70 -15.26
CA ILE A 220 4.18 -17.91 -14.03
C ILE A 220 4.49 -18.80 -12.84
N GLY A 221 3.82 -19.95 -12.71
CA GLY A 221 4.09 -20.90 -11.63
C GLY A 221 5.55 -21.41 -11.62
N ALA A 222 6.10 -21.73 -12.79
CA ALA A 222 7.50 -22.16 -12.91
C ALA A 222 8.47 -21.01 -12.60
N LEU A 223 8.16 -19.79 -13.03
CA LEU A 223 8.95 -18.60 -12.69
C LEU A 223 8.99 -18.38 -11.18
N CYS A 224 7.85 -18.45 -10.49
CA CYS A 224 7.79 -18.32 -9.03
C CYS A 224 8.66 -19.36 -8.33
N MET A 225 8.61 -20.63 -8.75
CA MET A 225 9.46 -21.68 -8.17
C MET A 225 10.95 -21.41 -8.37
N ASN A 226 11.35 -20.95 -9.56
CA ASN A 226 12.74 -20.60 -9.84
C ASN A 226 13.23 -19.40 -9.01
N ILE A 227 12.37 -18.39 -8.81
CA ILE A 227 12.68 -17.23 -7.98
C ILE A 227 12.88 -17.67 -6.52
N ILE A 228 11.96 -18.49 -5.99
CA ILE A 228 12.04 -19.01 -4.62
C ILE A 228 13.33 -19.82 -4.42
N ASP A 229 13.65 -20.75 -5.32
CA ASP A 229 14.88 -21.57 -5.23
C ASP A 229 16.15 -20.70 -5.22
N HIS A 230 16.20 -19.66 -6.06
CA HIS A 230 17.32 -18.73 -6.07
C HIS A 230 17.43 -17.90 -4.79
N GLU A 231 16.30 -17.42 -4.26
CA GLU A 231 16.27 -16.64 -3.02
C GLU A 231 16.71 -17.49 -1.82
N LEU A 232 16.32 -18.77 -1.77
CA LEU A 232 16.80 -19.72 -0.76
C LEU A 232 18.32 -19.92 -0.83
N LYS A 233 18.86 -20.17 -2.02
CA LYS A 233 20.32 -20.32 -2.22
C LYS A 233 21.09 -19.06 -1.84
N ARG A 234 20.54 -17.88 -2.17
CA ARG A 234 21.15 -16.60 -1.80
C ARG A 234 21.14 -16.39 -0.29
N TYR A 235 20.04 -16.75 0.38
CA TYR A 235 19.96 -16.72 1.83
C TYR A 235 21.02 -17.62 2.49
N ASP A 236 21.18 -18.85 2.01
CA ASP A 236 22.20 -19.79 2.52
C ASP A 236 23.62 -19.22 2.38
N LEU A 237 23.94 -18.63 1.22
CA LEU A 237 25.23 -17.97 0.99
C LEU A 237 25.47 -16.82 1.98
N TRP A 238 24.48 -15.96 2.21
CA TRP A 238 24.60 -14.87 3.17
C TRP A 238 24.74 -15.36 4.61
N GLN A 239 24.08 -16.47 4.97
CA GLN A 239 24.28 -17.10 6.27
C GLN A 239 25.73 -17.59 6.43
N GLU A 240 26.29 -18.26 5.43
CA GLU A 240 27.69 -18.69 5.46
C GLU A 240 28.67 -17.51 5.60
N GLU A 241 28.48 -16.44 4.84
CA GLU A 241 29.30 -15.23 4.93
C GLU A 241 29.19 -14.56 6.30
N LEU A 242 27.98 -14.50 6.85
CA LEU A 242 27.75 -13.96 8.18
C LEU A 242 28.47 -14.78 9.26
N GLN A 243 28.44 -16.11 9.16
CA GLN A 243 29.15 -16.99 10.09
C GLN A 243 30.67 -16.81 9.98
N LYS A 244 31.22 -16.72 8.76
CA LYS A 244 32.64 -16.45 8.52
C LYS A 244 33.06 -15.11 9.14
N LYS A 245 32.27 -14.04 8.95
CA LYS A 245 32.54 -12.71 9.54
C LYS A 245 32.47 -12.74 11.07
N LYS A 246 31.49 -13.43 11.65
CA LYS A 246 31.39 -13.62 13.12
C LYS A 246 32.61 -14.35 13.69
N ALA A 247 33.02 -15.45 13.07
CA ALA A 247 34.20 -16.20 13.49
C ALA A 247 35.48 -15.36 13.39
N ALA A 248 35.66 -14.62 12.30
CA ALA A 248 36.79 -13.70 12.13
C ALA A 248 36.81 -12.59 13.18
N TYR A 249 35.65 -12.01 13.51
CA TYR A 249 35.52 -11.00 14.56
C TYR A 249 35.92 -11.55 15.94
N ILE A 250 35.43 -12.75 16.29
CA ILE A 250 35.79 -13.42 17.55
C ILE A 250 37.30 -13.70 17.61
N LEU A 251 37.89 -14.20 16.51
CA LEU A 251 39.33 -14.44 16.43
C LEU A 251 40.16 -13.16 16.60
N ALA A 252 39.71 -12.05 15.98
CA ALA A 252 40.36 -10.75 16.12
C ALA A 252 40.30 -10.23 17.57
N MET A 253 39.15 -10.35 18.23
CA MET A 253 38.98 -10.00 19.64
C MET A 253 39.91 -10.83 20.55
N MET A 254 40.01 -12.14 20.32
CA MET A 254 40.92 -13.00 21.09
C MET A 254 42.40 -12.64 20.87
N LYS A 255 42.79 -12.23 19.66
CA LYS A 255 44.16 -11.78 19.36
C LYS A 255 44.49 -10.45 20.05
N CYS A 256 43.58 -9.48 20.04
CA CYS A 256 43.76 -8.21 20.77
C CYS A 256 43.87 -8.43 22.29
N ALA A 257 43.03 -9.28 22.87
CA ALA A 257 43.09 -9.61 24.30
C ALA A 257 44.44 -10.25 24.69
N LYS A 258 45.00 -11.12 23.85
CA LYS A 258 46.33 -11.71 24.06
C LYS A 258 47.48 -10.71 23.92
N HIS A 259 47.34 -9.67 23.10
CA HIS A 259 48.36 -8.64 22.95
C HIS A 259 48.43 -7.72 24.18
N ASN A 260 47.28 -7.35 24.76
CA ASN A 260 47.21 -6.51 25.96
C ASN A 260 47.72 -7.22 27.23
N PHE A 261 47.65 -8.55 27.31
CA PHE A 261 48.20 -9.32 28.44
C PHE A 261 49.73 -9.52 28.38
N ARG A 262 50.38 -9.20 27.26
CA ARG A 262 51.83 -9.43 27.07
C ARG A 262 52.68 -8.18 27.32
N VAL A 263 52.06 -7.06 27.71
CA VAL A 263 52.68 -5.74 27.93
C VAL A 263 52.67 -5.34 29.42
N VAL A 264 52.38 -6.27 30.33
CA VAL A 264 52.54 -6.13 31.78
C VAL A 264 53.50 -7.21 32.27
#